data_AF-A0A0W1LJ52-F1
#
_entry.id   AF-A0A0W1LJ52-F1
#
_cell.length_a   1.000
_cell.length_b   1.000
_cell.length_c   1.000
_cell.angle_alpha   90.00
_cell.angle_beta   90.00
_cell.angle_gamma   90.00
#
_symmetry.space_group_name_H-M   'P 1'
#
loop_
_entity.id
_entity.type
_entity.pdbx_description
1 polymer ?
#
loop_
_entity_poly.entity_id
_entity_poly.type
_entity_poly.pdbx_seq_one_letter_code
_entity_poly.pdbx_strand_id
1 'polypeptide(L)'
;MSKKIDYSKYSLKELYEALDSIDSEKFPENYRRLQDELSKPERSSDEVLSELEAEMGNQESDFKSYFIIAIGAFFLLWGFLAEEKGIIHKHRSKEVLVTLADNPDKFYFHVYLSAGIGICLVIFGVYLLVRNSKK
;
A
#
# COMPACT_ATOMS: atom_id res chain seq x y z
N MET A 1 4.39 34.39 13.43
CA MET A 1 2.91 34.46 13.39
C MET A 1 2.40 33.16 12.79
N SER A 2 1.63 32.36 13.54
CA SER A 2 0.99 31.15 13.00
C SER A 2 -0.09 31.56 11.99
N LYS A 3 -0.09 30.94 10.81
CA LYS A 3 -1.12 31.17 9.78
C LYS A 3 -2.46 30.65 10.33
N LYS A 4 -3.49 31.49 10.29
CA LYS A 4 -4.85 31.09 10.68
C LYS A 4 -5.39 30.11 9.64
N ILE A 5 -5.66 28.87 10.05
CA ILE A 5 -6.26 27.83 9.21
C ILE A 5 -7.77 27.88 9.37
N ASP A 6 -8.49 27.73 8.25
CA ASP A 6 -9.95 27.67 8.20
C ASP A 6 -10.37 26.22 7.91
N TYR A 7 -10.75 25.51 8.97
CA TYR A 7 -11.11 24.08 8.93
C TYR A 7 -12.53 23.82 8.41
N SER A 8 -13.36 24.85 8.26
CA SER A 8 -14.74 24.70 7.78
C SER A 8 -14.84 24.12 6.36
N LYS A 9 -13.77 24.30 5.57
CA LYS A 9 -13.67 23.83 4.18
C LYS A 9 -13.13 22.41 4.04
N TYR A 10 -12.64 21.83 5.13
CA TYR A 10 -12.02 20.52 5.11
C TYR A 10 -13.12 19.45 5.13
N SER A 11 -12.93 18.40 4.33
CA SER A 11 -13.67 17.15 4.47
C SER A 11 -13.38 16.51 5.84
N LEU A 12 -14.26 15.61 6.29
CA LEU A 12 -14.07 14.97 7.59
C LEU A 12 -12.75 14.18 7.65
N LYS A 13 -12.38 13.51 6.57
CA LYS A 13 -11.09 12.83 6.42
C LYS A 13 -9.90 13.78 6.62
N GLU A 14 -9.90 14.92 5.94
CA GLU A 14 -8.83 15.91 6.06
C GLU A 14 -8.74 16.49 7.48
N LEU A 15 -9.85 16.57 8.21
CA LEU A 15 -9.85 16.98 9.62
C LEU A 15 -9.16 15.94 10.51
N TYR A 16 -9.41 14.64 10.31
CA TYR A 16 -8.72 13.58 11.06
C TYR A 16 -7.23 13.47 10.68
N GLU A 17 -6.88 13.60 9.40
CA GLU A 17 -5.48 13.65 8.95
C GLU A 17 -4.74 14.88 9.52
N ALA A 18 -5.41 16.03 9.57
CA ALA A 18 -4.88 17.22 10.22
C ALA A 18 -4.72 17.01 11.74
N LEU A 19 -5.60 16.23 12.37
CA LEU A 19 -5.56 15.95 13.81
C LEU A 19 -4.37 15.06 14.16
N ASP A 20 -4.06 14.08 13.31
CA ASP A 20 -2.93 13.16 13.48
C ASP A 20 -1.57 13.82 13.21
N SER A 21 -1.52 14.84 12.34
CA SER A 21 -0.28 15.49 11.90
C SER A 21 0.05 16.81 12.59
N ILE A 22 -0.90 17.42 13.30
CA ILE A 22 -0.69 18.73 13.93
C ILE A 22 0.15 18.63 15.20
N ASP A 23 1.22 19.42 15.24
CA ASP A 23 2.01 19.66 16.45
C ASP A 23 1.21 20.59 17.39
N SER A 24 0.55 19.99 18.37
CA SER A 24 -0.33 20.69 19.32
C SER A 24 0.42 21.62 20.27
N GLU A 25 1.70 21.34 20.55
CA GLU A 25 2.56 22.19 21.38
C GLU A 25 2.97 23.45 20.62
N LYS A 26 3.27 23.31 19.33
CA LYS A 26 3.68 24.41 18.46
C LYS A 26 2.51 25.23 17.93
N PHE A 27 1.33 24.62 17.77
CA PHE A 27 0.14 25.27 17.20
C PHE A 27 -1.15 25.03 18.00
N PRO A 28 -1.20 25.39 19.30
CA PRO A 28 -2.32 25.07 20.20
C PRO A 28 -3.65 25.70 19.75
N GLU A 29 -3.61 26.92 19.20
CA GLU A 29 -4.81 27.62 18.73
C GLU A 29 -5.44 26.95 17.49
N ASN A 30 -4.62 26.39 16.61
CA ASN A 30 -5.12 25.67 15.44
C ASN A 30 -5.64 24.30 15.85
N TYR A 31 -4.97 23.63 16.80
CA TYR A 31 -5.43 22.38 17.39
C TYR A 31 -6.80 22.52 18.06
N ARG A 32 -7.01 23.58 18.85
CA ARG A 32 -8.32 23.83 19.48
C ARG A 32 -9.43 24.04 18.45
N ARG A 33 -9.19 24.85 17.41
CA ARG A 33 -10.17 25.07 16.34
C ARG A 33 -10.49 23.80 15.55
N LEU A 34 -9.50 22.93 15.37
CA LEU A 34 -9.70 21.63 14.72
C LEU A 34 -10.61 20.74 15.56
N GLN A 35 -10.41 20.68 16.88
CA GLN A 35 -11.30 19.97 17.80
C GLN A 35 -12.71 20.58 17.82
N ASP A 36 -12.83 21.91 17.86
CA ASP A 36 -14.11 22.61 17.82
C ASP A 36 -14.89 22.28 16.52
N GLU A 37 -14.19 22.19 15.38
CA GLU A 37 -14.79 21.82 14.09
C GLU A 37 -15.27 20.36 14.08
N LEU A 38 -14.46 19.43 14.58
CA LEU A 38 -14.81 18.01 14.72
C LEU A 38 -15.97 17.77 15.70
N SER A 39 -16.16 18.66 16.67
CA SER A 39 -17.24 18.57 17.67
C SER A 39 -18.60 19.03 17.16
N LYS A 40 -18.69 19.57 15.93
CA LYS A 40 -19.97 20.03 15.36
C LYS A 40 -20.90 18.85 15.07
N PRO A 41 -22.22 18.98 15.34
CA PRO A 41 -23.18 17.90 15.11
C PRO A 41 -23.20 17.36 13.66
N GLU A 42 -22.94 18.23 12.69
CA GLU A 42 -22.84 17.89 11.26
C GLU A 42 -21.65 16.97 10.95
N ARG A 43 -20.64 16.95 11.83
CA ARG A 43 -19.40 16.16 11.68
C ARG A 43 -19.38 14.93 12.57
N SER A 44 -20.27 14.84 13.55
CA SER A 44 -20.34 13.76 14.54
C SER A 44 -21.58 12.86 14.42
N SER A 45 -22.36 13.01 13.36
CA SER A 45 -23.49 12.11 13.09
C SER A 45 -22.98 10.70 12.75
N ASP A 46 -23.65 9.68 13.29
CA ASP A 46 -23.29 8.27 13.08
C ASP A 46 -23.20 7.88 11.59
N GLU A 47 -24.04 8.47 10.74
CA GLU A 47 -24.05 8.21 9.29
C GLU A 47 -22.74 8.68 8.61
N VAL A 48 -22.30 9.90 8.91
CA VAL A 48 -21.05 10.48 8.37
C VAL A 48 -19.81 9.76 8.92
N LEU A 49 -19.84 9.36 10.20
CA LEU A 49 -18.74 8.58 10.80
C LEU A 49 -18.68 7.17 10.19
N SER A 50 -19.82 6.52 9.98
CA SER A 50 -19.87 5.21 9.33
C SER A 50 -19.40 5.26 7.87
N GLU A 51 -19.71 6.32 7.14
CA GLU A 51 -19.24 6.51 5.76
C GLU A 51 -17.72 6.70 5.72
N LEU A 52 -17.16 7.48 6.65
CA LEU A 52 -15.71 7.66 6.78
C LEU A 52 -14.99 6.35 7.15
N GLU A 53 -15.52 5.60 8.12
CA GLU A 53 -14.96 4.28 8.48
C GLU A 53 -14.97 3.31 7.30
N ALA A 54 -16.05 3.31 6.51
CA ALA A 54 -16.14 2.51 5.30
C ALA A 54 -15.12 2.96 4.24
N GLU A 55 -14.96 4.27 4.03
CA GLU A 55 -13.99 4.81 3.07
C GLU A 55 -12.54 4.48 3.47
N MET A 56 -12.19 4.68 4.74
CA MET A 56 -10.86 4.35 5.26
C MET A 56 -10.60 2.84 5.22
N GLY A 57 -11.60 2.02 5.58
CA GLY A 57 -11.51 0.57 5.53
C GLY A 57 -11.32 0.04 4.10
N ASN A 58 -12.04 0.62 3.14
CA ASN A 58 -11.87 0.30 1.72
C ASN A 58 -10.48 0.70 1.22
N GLN A 59 -9.99 1.89 1.56
CA GLN A 59 -8.66 2.37 1.17
C GLN A 59 -7.53 1.46 1.71
N GLU A 60 -7.62 1.00 2.96
CA GLU A 60 -6.63 0.06 3.52
C GLU A 60 -6.68 -1.30 2.82
N SER A 61 -7.88 -1.76 2.46
CA SER A 61 -8.08 -3.04 1.78
C SER A 61 -7.55 -3.03 0.34
N ASP A 62 -7.68 -1.89 -0.36
CA ASP A 62 -7.15 -1.70 -1.70
C ASP A 62 -5.63 -1.57 -1.68
N PHE A 63 -5.05 -0.85 -0.70
CA PHE A 63 -3.61 -0.78 -0.52
C PHE A 63 -2.97 -2.16 -0.36
N LYS A 64 -3.57 -3.03 0.47
CA LYS A 64 -3.11 -4.43 0.62
C LYS A 64 -3.13 -5.18 -0.70
N SER A 65 -4.17 -4.97 -1.51
CA SER A 65 -4.32 -5.61 -2.82
C SER A 65 -3.24 -5.13 -3.80
N TYR A 66 -3.01 -3.82 -3.89
CA TYR A 66 -1.93 -3.24 -4.70
C TYR A 66 -0.54 -3.71 -4.26
N PHE A 67 -0.29 -3.82 -2.96
CA PHE A 67 0.97 -4.31 -2.42
C PHE A 67 1.25 -5.76 -2.85
N ILE A 68 0.25 -6.63 -2.79
CA ILE A 68 0.37 -8.02 -3.26
C ILE A 68 0.67 -8.07 -4.76
N ILE A 69 -0.02 -7.26 -5.57
CA ILE A 69 0.22 -7.16 -7.02
C ILE A 69 1.67 -6.71 -7.29
N ALA A 70 2.17 -5.71 -6.56
CA ALA A 70 3.53 -5.20 -6.71
C ALA A 70 4.59 -6.28 -6.40
N ILE A 71 4.39 -7.07 -5.35
CA ILE A 71 5.27 -8.20 -5.02
C ILE A 71 5.23 -9.24 -6.15
N GLY A 72 4.05 -9.60 -6.65
CA GLY A 72 3.92 -10.56 -7.74
C GLY A 72 4.62 -10.09 -9.03
N ALA A 73 4.45 -8.81 -9.38
CA ALA A 73 5.13 -8.19 -10.52
C ALA A 73 6.65 -8.17 -10.34
N PHE A 74 7.15 -7.94 -9.11
CA PHE A 74 8.57 -8.03 -8.80
C PHE A 74 9.13 -9.42 -9.09
N PHE A 75 8.45 -10.49 -8.69
CA PHE A 75 8.89 -11.86 -8.98
C PHE A 75 8.92 -12.17 -10.47
N LEU A 76 7.95 -11.67 -11.25
CA LEU A 76 7.92 -11.80 -12.70
C LEU A 76 9.09 -11.09 -13.37
N LEU A 77 9.33 -9.82 -13.01
CA LEU A 77 10.45 -9.03 -13.55
C LEU A 77 11.79 -9.64 -13.16
N TRP A 78 11.91 -10.13 -11.92
CA TRP A 78 13.13 -10.78 -11.47
C TRP A 78 13.39 -12.10 -12.22
N GLY A 79 12.36 -12.90 -12.47
CA GLY A 79 12.45 -14.10 -13.29
C GLY A 79 12.93 -13.80 -14.71
N PHE A 80 12.33 -12.81 -15.36
CA PHE A 80 12.73 -12.35 -16.70
C PHE A 80 14.19 -11.87 -16.75
N LEU A 81 14.61 -11.04 -15.79
CA LEU A 81 15.99 -10.56 -15.70
C LEU A 81 17.00 -11.68 -15.38
N ALA A 82 16.58 -12.71 -14.63
CA ALA A 82 17.42 -13.87 -14.36
C ALA A 82 17.63 -14.67 -15.65
N GLU A 83 16.58 -14.87 -16.45
CA GLU A 83 16.63 -15.53 -17.75
C GLU A 83 17.57 -14.81 -18.73
N GLU A 84 17.46 -13.48 -18.87
CA GLU A 84 18.37 -12.70 -19.72
C GLU A 84 19.84 -12.80 -19.28
N LYS A 85 20.10 -12.85 -17.97
CA LYS A 85 21.47 -12.94 -17.45
C LYS A 85 22.04 -14.35 -17.48
N GLY A 86 21.20 -15.38 -17.57
CA GLY A 86 21.60 -16.79 -17.50
C GLY A 86 22.30 -17.19 -16.19
N ILE A 87 22.26 -16.34 -15.15
CA ILE A 87 22.99 -16.50 -13.89
C ILE A 87 22.11 -16.08 -12.72
N ILE A 88 21.86 -17.00 -11.79
CA ILE A 88 21.23 -16.73 -10.49
C ILE A 88 22.32 -16.63 -9.44
N HIS A 89 22.42 -15.48 -8.76
CA HIS A 89 23.38 -15.23 -7.69
C HIS A 89 22.82 -15.62 -6.34
N LYS A 90 23.69 -16.03 -5.41
CA LYS A 90 23.31 -16.33 -4.02
C LYS A 90 22.99 -15.03 -3.28
N HIS A 91 21.85 -14.99 -2.61
CA HIS A 91 21.43 -13.81 -1.84
C HIS A 91 22.48 -13.49 -0.76
N ARG A 92 23.19 -12.34 -0.91
CA ARG A 92 24.32 -11.81 -0.10
C ARG A 92 25.76 -12.15 -0.49
N SER A 93 26.05 -12.98 -1.50
CA SER A 93 27.42 -13.14 -2.00
C SER A 93 27.47 -12.97 -3.52
N LYS A 94 28.62 -12.55 -4.06
CA LYS A 94 28.88 -12.60 -5.51
C LYS A 94 29.03 -14.03 -6.03
N GLU A 95 28.80 -15.04 -5.19
CA GLU A 95 28.89 -16.44 -5.60
C GLU A 95 27.66 -16.79 -6.43
N VAL A 96 27.96 -17.42 -7.56
CA VAL A 96 26.97 -17.92 -8.49
C VAL A 96 26.28 -19.14 -7.87
N LEU A 97 24.95 -19.10 -7.75
CA LEU A 97 24.17 -20.18 -7.15
C LEU A 97 23.90 -21.28 -8.18
N VAL A 98 23.47 -20.88 -9.38
CA VAL A 98 23.21 -21.73 -10.55
C VAL A 98 23.38 -20.90 -11.81
N THR A 99 24.11 -21.40 -12.80
CA THR A 99 24.11 -20.85 -14.16
C THR A 99 23.30 -21.75 -15.09
N LEU A 100 22.76 -21.15 -16.14
CA LEU A 100 22.15 -21.87 -17.25
C LEU A 100 23.13 -22.86 -17.91
N ALA A 101 24.42 -22.50 -17.96
CA ALA A 101 25.47 -23.30 -18.59
C ALA A 101 25.87 -24.55 -17.80
N ASP A 102 25.79 -24.50 -16.47
CA ASP A 102 26.21 -25.61 -15.58
C ASP A 102 25.04 -26.56 -15.29
N ASN A 103 23.86 -26.03 -14.98
CA ASN A 103 22.70 -26.82 -14.57
C ASN A 103 21.38 -26.20 -15.09
N PRO A 104 21.03 -26.40 -16.37
CA PRO A 104 19.88 -25.75 -17.01
C PRO A 104 18.55 -26.15 -16.36
N ASP A 105 18.36 -27.42 -16.02
CA ASP A 105 17.10 -27.90 -15.41
C ASP A 105 16.82 -27.21 -14.07
N LYS A 106 17.85 -27.08 -13.23
CA LYS A 106 17.75 -26.42 -11.92
C LYS A 106 17.55 -24.91 -12.06
N PHE A 107 18.17 -24.30 -13.07
CA PHE A 107 17.97 -22.90 -13.40
C PHE A 107 16.51 -22.62 -13.80
N TYR A 108 16.00 -23.36 -14.77
CA TYR A 108 14.63 -23.22 -15.24
C TYR A 108 13.61 -23.56 -14.17
N PHE A 109 13.85 -24.57 -13.32
CA PHE A 109 13.00 -24.84 -12.17
C PHE A 109 12.84 -23.61 -11.26
N HIS A 110 13.93 -22.92 -10.95
CA HIS A 110 13.87 -21.71 -10.12
C HIS A 110 13.16 -20.53 -10.81
N VAL A 111 13.39 -20.33 -12.11
CA VAL A 111 12.74 -19.28 -12.89
C VAL A 111 11.23 -19.55 -13.03
N TYR A 112 10.83 -20.78 -13.37
CA TYR A 112 9.41 -21.12 -13.49
C TYR A 112 8.69 -21.12 -12.14
N LEU A 113 9.36 -21.53 -11.06
CA LEU A 113 8.79 -21.47 -9.72
C LEU A 113 8.55 -20.02 -9.29
N SER A 114 9.52 -19.12 -9.49
CA SER A 114 9.38 -17.70 -9.15
C SER A 114 8.32 -17.01 -10.02
N ALA A 115 8.30 -17.31 -11.32
CA ALA A 115 7.27 -16.81 -12.23
C ALA A 115 5.88 -17.31 -11.83
N GLY A 116 5.74 -18.60 -11.49
CA GLY A 116 4.47 -19.17 -11.01
C GLY A 116 3.96 -18.51 -9.74
N ILE A 117 4.83 -18.28 -8.75
CA ILE A 117 4.49 -17.52 -7.53
C ILE A 117 4.06 -16.09 -7.90
N GLY A 118 4.78 -15.42 -8.79
CA GLY A 118 4.45 -14.08 -9.26
C GLY A 118 3.06 -13.99 -9.91
N ILE A 119 2.74 -14.93 -10.81
CA ILE A 119 1.42 -15.02 -11.47
C ILE A 119 0.32 -15.24 -10.42
N CYS A 120 0.50 -16.19 -9.51
CA CYS A 120 -0.48 -16.48 -8.46
C CYS A 120 -0.75 -15.26 -7.57
N LEU A 121 0.29 -14.51 -7.19
CA LEU A 121 0.16 -13.30 -6.40
C LEU A 121 -0.57 -12.19 -7.15
N VAL A 122 -0.25 -11.97 -8.44
CA VAL A 122 -0.96 -10.97 -9.26
C VAL A 122 -2.44 -11.32 -9.38
N ILE A 123 -2.77 -12.57 -9.72
CA ILE A 123 -4.17 -13.02 -9.84
C ILE A 123 -4.90 -12.85 -8.50
N PHE A 124 -4.28 -13.26 -7.40
CA PHE A 124 -4.87 -13.14 -6.08
C PHE A 124 -5.08 -11.68 -5.66
N GLY A 125 -4.10 -10.81 -5.92
CA GLY A 125 -4.21 -9.38 -5.65
C GLY A 125 -5.29 -8.69 -6.48
N VAL A 126 -5.42 -9.04 -7.77
CA VAL A 126 -6.52 -8.54 -8.63
C VAL A 126 -7.86 -9.06 -8.14
N TYR A 127 -7.96 -10.33 -7.74
CA TYR A 127 -9.17 -10.90 -7.16
C TYR A 127 -9.59 -10.15 -5.88
N LEU A 128 -8.65 -9.84 -4.98
CA LEU A 128 -8.93 -9.05 -3.78
C LEU A 128 -9.40 -7.64 -4.12
N LEU A 129 -8.75 -6.96 -5.07
CA LEU A 129 -9.14 -5.63 -5.51
C LEU A 129 -10.59 -5.62 -6.04
N VAL A 130 -10.93 -6.54 -6.95
CA VAL A 130 -12.29 -6.67 -7.49
C VAL A 130 -13.31 -7.03 -6.40
N ARG A 131 -12.91 -7.85 -5.43
CA ARG A 131 -13.78 -8.20 -4.29
C ARG A 131 -14.04 -6.99 -3.39
N ASN A 132 -13.04 -6.16 -3.15
CA ASN A 132 -13.16 -4.97 -2.31
C ASN A 132 -13.99 -3.89 -3.01
N SER A 133 -13.85 -3.71 -4.33
CA SER A 133 -14.68 -2.76 -5.10
C SER A 133 -16.15 -3.15 -5.23
N LYS A 134 -16.53 -4.39 -4.88
CA LYS A 134 -17.92 -4.88 -4.88
C LYS A 134 -18.59 -4.83 -3.50
N LYS A 135 -17.86 -4.41 -2.47
CA LYS A 135 -18.40 -4.15 -1.13
C LYS A 135 -18.80 -2.69 -1.01
#